data_AF-A0A109LV82-F1
#
_entry.id   AF-A0A109LV82-F1
#
_cell.length_a   1.000
_cell.length_b   1.000
_cell.length_c   1.000
_cell.angle_alpha   90.00
_cell.angle_beta   90.00
_cell.angle_gamma   90.00
#
_symmetry.space_group_name_H-M   'P 1'
#
loop_
_entity.id
_entity.type
_entity.pdbx_description
1 polymer ?
#
loop_
_entity_poly.entity_id
_entity_poly.type
_entity_poly.pdbx_seq_one_letter_code
_entity_poly.pdbx_strand_id
1 'polypeptide(L)'
;MRSVAAAARAVSMARETAYRLRERPGAKGFAAAWDVALARRHSPAGRARLDAALDAARAALKADRKVTIPQLEWRVETGIWQVMLRRGRYVGVVRKPDESALLALISRTNRAEAAL
;
A
#
# COMPACT_ATOMS: atom_id res chain seq x y z
N MET A 1 0.61 -23.20 -12.46
CA MET A 1 1.66 -23.60 -11.49
C MET A 1 2.08 -22.37 -10.68
N ARG A 2 1.72 -22.28 -9.39
CA ARG A 2 2.05 -21.12 -8.53
C ARG A 2 3.44 -21.31 -7.92
N SER A 3 4.50 -21.00 -8.68
CA SER A 3 5.87 -21.08 -8.14
C SER A 3 6.38 -19.68 -7.79
N VAL A 4 7.04 -19.55 -6.63
CA VAL A 4 7.68 -18.30 -6.18
C VAL A 4 8.69 -17.79 -7.22
N ALA A 5 9.36 -18.69 -7.93
CA ALA A 5 10.29 -18.35 -9.00
C ALA A 5 9.61 -17.72 -10.22
N ALA A 6 8.38 -18.12 -10.57
CA ALA A 6 7.62 -17.47 -11.63
C ALA A 6 7.13 -16.08 -11.22
N ALA A 7 6.64 -15.93 -9.98
CA ALA A 7 6.21 -14.64 -9.44
C ALA A 7 7.38 -13.63 -9.33
N ALA A 8 8.55 -14.08 -8.87
CA ALA A 8 9.75 -13.25 -8.79
C ALA A 8 10.20 -12.79 -10.20
N ARG A 9 10.21 -13.70 -11.18
CA ARG A 9 10.53 -13.33 -12.57
C ARG A 9 9.56 -12.32 -13.17
N ALA A 10 8.26 -12.41 -12.84
CA ALA A 10 7.26 -11.45 -13.31
C ALA A 10 7.53 -10.01 -12.83
N VAL A 11 8.23 -9.84 -11.70
CA VAL A 11 8.68 -8.54 -11.18
C VAL A 11 10.18 -8.29 -11.43
N SER A 12 10.79 -8.99 -12.40
CA SER A 12 12.21 -8.89 -12.75
C SER A 12 13.17 -9.16 -11.58
N MET A 13 12.81 -10.09 -10.68
CA MET A 13 13.63 -10.51 -9.55
C MET A 13 13.97 -12.01 -9.59
N ALA A 14 15.15 -12.36 -9.07
CA ALA A 14 15.47 -13.73 -8.72
C ALA A 14 14.78 -14.13 -7.40
N ARG A 15 14.51 -15.43 -7.22
CA ARG A 15 13.91 -15.97 -5.98
C ARG A 15 14.73 -15.61 -4.74
N GLU A 16 16.05 -15.74 -4.82
CA GLU A 16 16.97 -15.41 -3.71
C GLU A 16 16.91 -13.92 -3.35
N THR A 17 16.80 -13.03 -4.35
CA THR A 17 16.63 -11.60 -4.13
C THR A 17 15.33 -11.29 -3.39
N ALA A 18 14.25 -12.01 -3.70
CA ALA A 18 12.98 -11.85 -2.98
C ALA A 18 13.07 -12.30 -1.51
N TYR A 19 13.80 -13.39 -1.22
CA TYR A 19 14.08 -13.79 0.17
C TYR A 19 14.97 -12.77 0.90
N ARG A 20 16.03 -12.26 0.25
CA ARG A 20 16.85 -11.19 0.83
C ARG A 20 16.06 -9.93 1.10
N LEU A 21 15.11 -9.57 0.23
CA LEU A 21 14.23 -8.41 0.42
C LEU A 21 13.37 -8.56 1.67
N ARG A 22 12.90 -9.77 1.99
CA ARG A 22 12.10 -10.05 3.19
C ARG A 22 12.84 -9.72 4.49
N GLU A 23 14.16 -9.89 4.50
CA GLU A 23 15.00 -9.69 5.69
C GLU A 23 15.50 -8.24 5.84
N ARG A 24 15.30 -7.38 4.82
CA ARG A 24 15.84 -6.02 4.83
C ARG A 24 15.14 -5.11 5.85
N PRO A 25 15.90 -4.28 6.59
CA PRO A 25 15.33 -3.17 7.36
C PRO A 25 14.47 -2.28 6.44
N GLY A 26 13.23 -1.99 6.85
CA GLY A 26 12.27 -1.22 6.06
C GLY A 26 11.37 -2.06 5.14
N ALA A 27 11.63 -3.36 4.96
CA ALA A 27 10.77 -4.23 4.16
C ALA A 27 9.59 -4.85 4.94
N LYS A 28 9.19 -4.25 6.06
CA LYS A 28 8.20 -4.81 7.01
C LYS A 28 6.85 -5.11 6.33
N GLY A 29 6.38 -4.19 5.47
CA GLY A 29 5.16 -4.39 4.70
C GLY A 29 5.27 -5.54 3.68
N PHE A 30 6.42 -5.67 3.01
CA PHE A 30 6.68 -6.77 2.09
C PHE A 30 6.76 -8.12 2.81
N ALA A 31 7.50 -8.19 3.92
CA ALA A 31 7.64 -9.40 4.72
C ALA A 31 6.27 -9.89 5.24
N ALA A 32 5.43 -8.97 5.70
CA ALA A 32 4.11 -9.34 6.20
C ALA A 32 3.16 -9.83 5.09
N ALA A 33 3.17 -9.19 3.91
CA ALA A 33 2.40 -9.69 2.76
C ALA A 33 2.90 -11.05 2.27
N TRP A 34 4.22 -11.28 2.34
CA TRP A 34 4.85 -12.55 2.01
C TRP A 34 4.41 -13.68 2.96
N ASP A 35 4.34 -13.38 4.26
CA ASP A 35 3.93 -14.36 5.28
C ASP A 35 2.46 -14.75 5.15
N VAL A 36 1.58 -13.79 4.80
CA VAL A 36 0.19 -14.07 4.43
C VAL A 36 0.11 -15.01 3.22
N ALA A 37 0.93 -14.78 2.19
CA ALA A 37 0.94 -15.60 0.99
C ALA A 37 1.44 -17.04 1.22
N LEU A 38 2.31 -17.25 2.23
CA LEU A 38 2.80 -18.57 2.61
C LEU A 38 1.87 -19.31 3.59
N ALA A 39 1.00 -18.60 4.30
CA ALA A 39 0.07 -19.20 5.24
C ALA A 39 -0.95 -20.11 4.52
N ARG A 40 -1.07 -21.36 4.97
CA ARG A 40 -2.00 -22.35 4.41
C ARG A 40 -3.24 -22.49 5.28
N ARG A 41 -4.43 -22.38 4.67
CA ARG A 41 -5.74 -22.45 5.38
C ARG A 41 -6.28 -23.85 5.67
N HIS A 42 -5.52 -24.90 5.34
CA HIS A 42 -6.04 -26.28 5.26
C HIS A 42 -6.17 -27.00 6.61
N SER A 43 -5.71 -26.40 7.71
CA SER A 43 -5.88 -26.93 9.06
C SER A 43 -6.28 -25.81 10.04
N PRO A 44 -6.85 -26.13 11.22
CA PRO A 44 -7.14 -25.14 12.26
C PRO A 44 -5.88 -24.33 12.66
N ALA A 45 -4.75 -25.02 12.84
CA ALA A 45 -3.47 -24.38 13.09
C ALA A 45 -2.94 -23.55 11.89
N GLY A 46 -3.36 -23.88 10.68
CA GLY A 46 -3.05 -23.11 9.47
C GLY A 46 -3.88 -21.83 9.37
N ARG A 47 -5.15 -21.88 9.77
CA ARG A 47 -6.05 -20.71 9.85
C ARG A 47 -5.57 -19.72 10.90
N ALA A 48 -5.23 -20.18 12.10
CA ALA A 48 -4.67 -19.33 13.15
C ALA A 48 -3.37 -18.61 12.71
N ARG A 49 -2.51 -19.29 11.94
CA ARG A 49 -1.31 -18.67 11.35
C ARG A 49 -1.65 -17.63 10.29
N LEU A 50 -2.68 -17.87 9.48
CA LEU A 50 -3.15 -16.90 8.49
C LEU A 50 -3.72 -15.65 9.18
N ASP A 51 -4.53 -15.82 10.22
CA ASP A 51 -5.12 -14.70 10.97
C ASP A 51 -4.02 -13.85 11.62
N ALA A 52 -3.05 -14.48 12.30
CA ALA A 52 -1.90 -13.79 12.86
C ALA A 52 -1.07 -13.05 11.79
N ALA A 53 -0.86 -13.66 10.62
CA ALA A 53 -0.14 -13.02 9.51
C ALA A 53 -0.90 -11.83 8.94
N LEU A 54 -2.23 -11.92 8.84
CA LEU A 54 -3.10 -10.83 8.39
C LEU A 54 -3.08 -9.66 9.37
N ASP A 55 -3.12 -9.92 10.68
CA ASP A 55 -3.03 -8.88 11.70
C ASP A 55 -1.66 -8.20 11.70
N ALA A 56 -0.58 -8.97 11.57
CA ALA A 56 0.77 -8.42 11.42
C ALA A 56 0.90 -7.55 10.16
N ALA A 57 0.32 -7.98 9.02
CA ALA A 57 0.31 -7.20 7.79
C ALA A 57 -0.47 -5.90 7.93
N ARG A 58 -1.65 -5.93 8.56
CA ARG A 58 -2.45 -4.74 8.85
C ARG A 58 -1.69 -3.76 9.75
N ALA A 59 -1.01 -4.26 10.78
CA ALA A 59 -0.20 -3.44 11.68
C ALA A 59 0.99 -2.79 10.93
N ALA A 60 1.68 -3.55 10.08
CA ALA A 60 2.78 -3.04 9.26
C ALA A 60 2.31 -1.94 8.29
N LEU A 61 1.17 -2.14 7.62
CA LEU A 61 0.54 -1.13 6.75
C LEU A 61 0.12 0.14 7.51
N LYS A 62 -0.32 0.00 8.76
CA LYS A 62 -0.71 1.13 9.62
C LYS A 62 0.49 1.98 10.05
N ALA A 63 1.66 1.36 10.21
CA ALA A 63 2.88 2.05 10.65
C ALA A 63 3.44 3.02 9.60
N ASP A 64 3.37 2.67 8.31
CA ASP A 64 4.00 3.46 7.23
C ASP A 64 3.11 4.57 6.65
N ARG A 65 1.80 4.58 6.93
CA ARG A 65 0.87 5.52 6.28
C ARG A 65 0.12 6.39 7.28
N LYS A 66 0.82 7.33 7.91
CA LYS A 66 0.14 8.48 8.52
C LYS A 66 -0.24 9.48 7.43
N VAL A 67 -1.24 9.13 6.62
CA VAL A 67 -2.07 10.16 5.99
C VAL A 67 -2.96 10.67 7.11
N THR A 68 -2.71 11.86 7.63
CA THR A 68 -3.51 12.48 8.72
C THR A 68 -4.63 13.34 8.13
N ILE A 69 -5.62 13.73 8.95
CA ILE A 69 -6.67 14.68 8.51
C ILE A 69 -6.04 16.00 8.02
N PRO A 70 -5.09 16.63 8.74
CA PRO A 70 -4.39 17.83 8.25
C PRO A 70 -3.68 17.63 6.91
N GLN A 71 -3.10 16.45 6.68
CA GLN A 71 -2.45 16.16 5.41
C GLN A 71 -3.45 15.98 4.26
N LEU A 72 -4.65 15.46 4.53
CA LEU A 72 -5.72 15.39 3.55
C LEU A 72 -6.29 16.77 3.24
N GLU A 73 -6.51 17.60 4.25
CA GLU A 73 -6.94 19.00 4.08
C GLU A 73 -5.97 19.77 3.19
N TRP A 74 -4.67 19.71 3.49
CA TRP A 74 -3.64 20.33 2.67
C TRP A 74 -3.66 19.83 1.21
N ARG A 75 -3.86 18.53 0.98
CA ARG A 75 -3.94 17.95 -0.38
C ARG A 75 -5.19 18.40 -1.13
N VAL A 76 -6.32 18.52 -0.44
CA VAL A 76 -7.55 19.06 -1.03
C VAL A 76 -7.35 20.53 -1.38
N GLU A 77 -6.77 21.30 -0.46
CA GLU A 77 -6.54 22.73 -0.63
C GLU A 77 -5.51 23.04 -1.72
N THR A 78 -4.45 22.24 -1.85
CA THR A 78 -3.35 22.47 -2.80
C THR A 78 -3.53 21.73 -4.13
N GLY A 79 -4.27 20.62 -4.15
CA GLY A 79 -4.48 19.80 -5.33
C GLY A 79 -3.22 19.10 -5.83
N ILE A 80 -3.27 18.61 -7.07
CA ILE A 80 -2.18 17.90 -7.75
C ILE A 80 -1.71 18.74 -8.94
N TRP A 81 -0.39 18.88 -9.08
CA TRP A 81 0.21 19.53 -10.25
C TRP A 81 0.55 18.48 -11.30
N GLN A 82 -0.03 18.61 -12.50
CA GLN A 82 0.25 17.75 -13.63
C GLN A 82 1.06 18.50 -14.70
N VAL A 83 2.26 17.98 -14.98
CA VAL A 83 3.08 18.45 -16.10
C VAL A 83 2.48 17.94 -17.41
N MET A 84 2.35 18.82 -18.39
CA MET A 84 1.86 18.51 -19.72
C MET A 84 3.02 18.47 -20.70
N LEU A 85 3.18 17.33 -21.37
CA LEU A 85 4.13 17.13 -22.45
C LEU A 85 3.38 16.88 -23.76
N ARG A 86 3.84 17.49 -24.85
CA ARG A 86 3.32 17.20 -26.20
C ARG A 86 4.50 16.98 -27.13
N ARG A 87 4.55 15.80 -27.77
CA ARG A 87 5.68 15.39 -28.63
C ARG A 87 7.04 15.53 -27.91
N GLY A 88 7.11 15.10 -26.65
CA GLY A 88 8.33 15.15 -25.84
C GLY A 88 8.78 16.54 -25.37
N ARG A 89 8.02 17.60 -25.65
CA ARG A 89 8.33 18.96 -25.20
C ARG A 89 7.40 19.40 -24.08
N TYR A 90 7.93 20.19 -23.15
CA TYR A 90 7.16 20.87 -22.12
C TYR A 90 6.17 21.85 -22.75
N VAL A 91 4.90 21.74 -22.34
CA VAL A 91 3.81 22.62 -22.83
C VAL A 91 3.15 23.39 -21.70
N GLY A 92 3.26 22.92 -20.45
CA GLY A 92 2.76 23.65 -19.31
C GLY A 92 2.61 22.76 -18.08
N VAL A 93 2.08 23.36 -17.01
CA VAL A 93 1.61 22.64 -15.83
C VAL A 93 0.18 23.06 -15.56
N VAL A 94 -0.69 22.08 -15.29
CA VAL A 94 -2.07 22.33 -14.86
C VAL A 94 -2.24 21.88 -13.42
N ARG A 95 -2.95 22.68 -12.63
CA ARG A 95 -3.39 22.29 -11.29
C ARG A 95 -4.71 21.56 -11.40
N LYS A 96 -4.80 20.38 -10.79
CA LYS A 96 -6.00 19.55 -10.73
C LYS A 96 -6.46 19.37 -9.29
N PRO A 97 -7.77 19.26 -9.03
CA PRO A 97 -8.26 18.87 -7.72
C PRO A 97 -7.79 17.45 -7.37
N ASP A 98 -7.46 17.22 -6.09
CA ASP A 98 -7.15 15.87 -5.57
C ASP A 98 -8.44 15.20 -5.08
N GLU A 99 -9.23 14.65 -6.01
CA GLU A 99 -10.50 13.99 -5.71
C GLU A 99 -10.32 12.79 -4.76
N SER A 100 -9.18 12.10 -4.85
CA SER A 100 -8.86 10.99 -3.95
C SER A 100 -8.64 11.47 -2.51
N ALA A 101 -7.97 12.60 -2.31
CA ALA A 101 -7.82 13.21 -1.00
C ALA A 101 -9.17 13.69 -0.45
N LEU A 102 -10.01 14.29 -1.29
CA LEU A 102 -11.34 14.76 -0.91
C LEU A 102 -12.23 13.61 -0.42
N LEU A 103 -12.33 12.52 -1.21
CA LEU A 103 -13.12 11.35 -0.83
C LEU A 103 -12.59 10.68 0.45
N ALA A 104 -11.27 10.63 0.62
CA ALA A 104 -10.65 10.09 1.82
C ALA A 104 -10.91 10.95 3.06
N LEU A 105 -10.97 12.28 2.91
CA LEU A 105 -11.31 13.22 3.98
C LEU A 105 -12.76 13.02 4.42
N ILE A 106 -13.71 13.06 3.48
CA ILE A 106 -15.14 12.84 3.74
C ILE A 106 -15.37 11.50 4.45
N SER A 107 -14.77 10.41 3.95
CA SER A 107 -14.90 9.07 4.55
C SER A 107 -14.40 8.99 5.99
N ARG A 108 -13.41 9.81 6.37
CA ARG A 108 -12.85 9.82 7.72
C ARG A 108 -13.66 10.70 8.66
N THR A 109 -14.09 11.86 8.21
CA THR A 109 -14.98 12.74 8.99
C THR A 109 -16.28 12.03 9.32
N ASN A 110 -16.93 11.40 8.32
CA ASN A 110 -18.17 10.66 8.55
C ASN A 110 -18.01 9.51 9.56
N ARG A 111 -16.85 8.84 9.58
CA ARG A 111 -16.57 7.78 10.57
C ARG A 111 -16.30 8.32 11.96
N ALA A 112 -15.72 9.53 12.07
CA ALA A 112 -15.53 10.19 13.36
C ALA A 112 -16.88 10.66 13.93
N GLU A 113 -17.75 11.21 13.08
CA GLU A 113 -19.11 11.62 13.47
C GLU A 113 -19.98 10.43 13.87
N ALA A 114 -19.91 9.31 13.15
CA ALA A 114 -20.68 8.10 13.49
C ALA A 114 -20.21 7.37 14.76
N ALA A 115 -19.08 7.79 15.34
CA ALA A 115 -18.53 7.24 16.58
C ALA A 115 -18.85 8.09 17.82
N LEU A 116 -19.58 9.20 17.65
CA LEU A 116 -20.14 10.05 18.71
C LEU A 116 -21.58 9.64 19.02
#